data_AF-A0A965ZBL8-F1
#
_entry.id   AF-A0A965ZBL8-F1
#
_cell.length_a   1.000
_cell.length_b   1.000
_cell.length_c   1.000
_cell.angle_alpha   90.00
_cell.angle_beta   90.00
_cell.angle_gamma   90.00
#
_symmetry.space_group_name_H-M   'P 1'
#
loop_
_entity.id
_entity.type
_entity.pdbx_description
1 polymer ?
#
loop_
_entity_poly.entity_id
_entity_poly.type
_entity_poly.pdbx_seq_one_letter_code
_entity_poly.pdbx_strand_id
1 'polypeptide(L)'
;MENNTFDPNAIGIPNGNYFGFPTTPEEAKLILLSFPWDVTTSYRTGASKGPQAIMDASMQLDFYNSRVPAAWESPIASIAPEAEIIQRNHYFRNFAKIAIDQLEKGINPKDHDLL
;
A
#
# COMPACT_ATOMS: atom_id res chain seq x y z
N MET A 1 32.18 -6.93 8.15
CA MET A 1 31.22 -7.01 7.03
C MET A 1 30.67 -5.61 6.85
N GLU A 2 30.59 -5.14 5.61
CA GLU A 2 30.47 -3.72 5.23
C GLU A 2 29.41 -2.95 6.02
N ASN A 3 29.82 -1.85 6.66
CA ASN A 3 28.90 -0.82 7.14
C ASN A 3 28.27 -0.16 5.91
N ASN A 4 27.14 -0.69 5.48
CA ASN A 4 26.34 -0.13 4.40
C ASN A 4 25.62 1.11 4.93
N THR A 5 26.38 2.18 5.14
CA THR A 5 25.85 3.49 5.53
C THR A 5 24.91 3.94 4.43
N PHE A 6 23.63 4.09 4.76
CA PHE A 6 22.64 4.63 3.82
C PHE A 6 23.09 6.02 3.36
N ASP A 7 23.24 6.18 2.04
CA ASP A 7 23.59 7.44 1.41
C ASP A 7 22.31 8.09 0.86
N PRO A 8 21.84 9.21 1.44
CA PRO A 8 20.63 9.88 0.98
C PRO A 8 20.77 10.52 -0.41
N ASN A 9 21.99 10.64 -0.94
CA ASN A 9 22.25 11.15 -2.29
C ASN A 9 22.41 10.04 -3.33
N ALA A 10 22.44 8.78 -2.91
CA ALA A 10 22.52 7.64 -3.80
C ALA A 10 21.14 7.31 -4.39
N ILE A 11 21.14 6.41 -5.38
CA ILE A 11 19.89 5.89 -5.96
C ILE A 11 19.16 5.08 -4.89
N GLY A 12 17.87 5.35 -4.69
CA GLY A 12 17.02 4.60 -3.77
C GLY A 12 17.00 3.11 -4.10
N ILE A 13 17.28 2.27 -3.11
CA ILE A 13 17.33 0.81 -3.25
C ILE A 13 15.98 0.22 -2.82
N PRO A 14 15.28 -0.53 -3.69
CA PRO A 14 14.04 -1.21 -3.32
C PRO A 14 14.32 -2.30 -2.27
N ASN A 15 14.01 -2.00 -1.01
CA ASN A 15 14.26 -2.90 0.12
C ASN A 15 12.96 -3.38 0.80
N GLY A 16 11.80 -3.11 0.19
CA GLY A 16 10.48 -3.44 0.74
C GLY A 16 9.90 -2.37 1.67
N ASN A 17 10.64 -1.30 1.96
CA ASN A 17 10.11 -0.12 2.64
C ASN A 17 9.62 0.93 1.65
N TYR A 18 8.56 1.65 2.01
CA TYR A 18 8.34 2.99 1.49
C TYR A 18 9.59 3.83 1.73
N PHE A 19 9.93 4.70 0.77
CA PHE A 19 11.08 5.61 0.82
C PHE A 19 12.47 4.93 0.77
N GLY A 20 12.56 3.60 0.85
CA GLY A 20 13.82 2.87 0.69
C GLY A 20 14.74 3.03 1.91
N PHE A 21 14.20 3.54 3.03
CA PHE A 21 14.97 3.72 4.25
C PHE A 21 15.39 2.36 4.82
N PRO A 22 16.60 2.25 5.40
CA PRO A 22 17.17 1.01 5.90
C PRO A 22 16.68 0.69 7.32
N THR A 23 15.45 1.06 7.67
CA THR A 23 14.90 0.89 9.02
C THR A 23 14.06 -0.38 9.10
N THR A 24 14.29 -1.18 10.15
CA THR A 24 13.46 -2.35 10.44
C THR A 24 12.22 -1.97 11.24
N PRO A 25 11.13 -2.78 11.21
CA PRO A 25 9.96 -2.53 12.04
C PRO A 25 10.26 -2.40 13.54
N GLU A 26 11.28 -3.09 14.06
CA GLU A 26 11.68 -3.07 15.47
C GLU A 26 12.35 -1.75 15.87
N GLU A 27 13.04 -1.09 14.94
CA GLU A 27 13.74 0.18 15.14
C GLU A 27 12.86 1.40 14.83
N ALA A 28 11.74 1.17 14.14
CA ALA A 28 10.89 2.23 13.62
C ALA A 28 10.11 2.97 14.71
N LYS A 29 9.99 4.29 14.56
CA LYS A 29 9.03 5.10 15.33
C LYS A 29 7.69 5.26 14.60
N LEU A 30 7.67 4.98 13.31
CA LEU A 30 6.49 4.96 12.47
C LEU A 30 6.52 3.73 11.56
N ILE A 31 5.44 2.94 11.60
CA ILE A 31 5.27 1.78 10.74
C ILE A 31 4.15 2.08 9.74
N LEU A 32 4.44 1.90 8.46
CA LEU A 32 3.47 2.01 7.37
C LEU A 32 2.92 0.63 7.03
N LEU A 33 1.61 0.47 7.20
CA LEU A 33 0.89 -0.75 6.84
C LEU A 33 0.18 -0.57 5.50
N SER A 34 0.36 -1.53 4.62
CA SER A 34 -0.30 -1.54 3.31
C SER A 34 -1.56 -2.39 3.34
N PHE A 35 -2.67 -1.86 2.83
CA PHE A 35 -3.94 -2.59 2.72
C PHE A 35 -4.46 -2.53 1.27
N PRO A 36 -4.02 -3.44 0.39
CA PRO A 36 -4.36 -3.42 -1.04
C PRO A 36 -5.80 -3.91 -1.28
N TRP A 37 -6.78 -3.05 -0.98
CA TRP A 37 -8.21 -3.40 -1.04
C TRP A 37 -9.04 -2.40 -1.84
N ASP A 38 -9.90 -2.90 -2.73
CA ASP A 38 -10.85 -2.11 -3.51
C ASP A 38 -12.16 -2.83 -3.84
N VAL A 39 -12.51 -3.87 -3.07
CA VAL A 39 -13.71 -4.72 -3.28
C VAL A 39 -15.01 -3.91 -3.40
N THR A 40 -15.16 -2.86 -2.59
CA THR A 40 -16.40 -2.08 -2.47
C THR A 40 -16.50 -0.91 -3.45
N THR A 41 -15.52 -0.75 -4.35
CA THR A 41 -15.55 0.34 -5.33
C THR A 41 -16.67 0.12 -6.35
N SER A 42 -17.61 1.07 -6.43
CA SER A 42 -18.75 1.00 -7.35
C SER A 42 -18.43 1.48 -8.75
N TYR A 43 -17.51 2.44 -8.87
CA TYR A 43 -17.15 3.01 -10.17
C TYR A 43 -15.83 2.45 -10.71
N ARG A 44 -14.71 3.15 -10.48
CA ARG A 44 -13.40 2.75 -10.99
C ARG A 44 -12.63 1.94 -9.94
N THR A 45 -12.13 0.79 -10.36
CA THR A 45 -11.23 -0.07 -9.56
C THR A 45 -9.78 0.39 -9.67
N GLY A 46 -8.93 -0.18 -8.82
CA GLY A 46 -7.48 -0.02 -8.86
C GLY A 46 -6.88 0.54 -7.57
N ALA A 47 -7.69 0.93 -6.58
CA ALA A 47 -7.16 1.42 -5.30
C ALA A 47 -6.32 0.36 -4.57
N SER A 48 -6.59 -0.93 -4.79
CA SER A 48 -5.77 -2.04 -4.30
C SER A 48 -4.34 -2.04 -4.85
N LYS A 49 -4.10 -1.40 -6.00
CA LYS A 49 -2.75 -1.22 -6.57
C LYS A 49 -2.01 -0.03 -5.97
N GLY A 50 -2.71 0.84 -5.22
CA GLY A 50 -2.18 2.06 -4.64
C GLY A 50 -0.94 1.85 -3.77
N PRO A 51 -0.96 0.92 -2.79
CA PRO A 51 0.19 0.70 -1.92
C PRO A 51 1.49 0.41 -2.67
N GLN A 52 1.47 -0.54 -3.62
CA GLN A 52 2.65 -0.88 -4.41
C GLN A 52 3.10 0.30 -5.29
N ALA A 53 2.15 0.99 -5.94
CA ALA A 53 2.46 2.15 -6.77
C ALA A 53 3.13 3.29 -5.98
N ILE A 54 2.67 3.54 -4.74
CA ILE A 54 3.28 4.54 -3.85
C ILE A 54 4.67 4.07 -3.42
N MET A 55 4.84 2.80 -3.05
CA MET A 55 6.14 2.26 -2.67
C MET A 55 7.16 2.41 -3.80
N ASP A 56 6.81 1.99 -5.00
CA ASP A 56 7.68 2.08 -6.19
C ASP A 56 8.04 3.54 -6.51
N ALA A 57 7.06 4.43 -6.50
CA ALA A 57 7.29 5.86 -6.78
C ALA A 57 8.09 6.56 -5.68
N SER A 58 7.93 6.13 -4.43
CA SER A 58 8.57 6.78 -3.28
C SER A 58 10.10 6.67 -3.27
N MET A 59 10.68 5.75 -4.07
CA MET A 59 12.14 5.64 -4.27
C MET A 59 12.75 6.84 -4.99
N GLN A 60 11.92 7.65 -5.65
CA GLN A 60 12.36 8.79 -6.46
C GLN A 60 12.33 10.12 -5.68
N LEU A 61 11.92 10.10 -4.40
CA LEU A 61 11.83 11.30 -3.58
C LEU A 61 13.21 11.73 -3.07
N ASP A 62 13.46 13.05 -3.12
CA ASP A 62 14.51 13.71 -2.36
C ASP A 62 13.96 14.09 -0.98
N PHE A 63 14.73 13.83 0.08
CA PHE A 63 14.33 14.04 1.47
C PHE A 63 14.95 15.27 2.12
N TYR A 64 15.50 16.20 1.34
CA TYR A 64 15.83 17.52 1.86
C TYR A 64 14.57 18.36 2.12
N ASN A 65 14.40 18.83 3.36
CA ASN A 65 13.32 19.74 3.73
C ASN A 65 13.83 20.83 4.70
N SER A 66 13.54 22.11 4.46
CA SER A 66 14.06 23.19 5.31
C SER A 66 13.58 23.15 6.77
N ARG A 67 12.41 22.53 7.03
CA ARG A 67 11.88 22.33 8.39
C ARG A 67 12.34 21.02 9.03
N VAL A 68 12.74 20.04 8.21
CA VAL A 68 13.30 18.75 8.64
C VAL A 68 14.54 18.46 7.78
N PRO A 69 15.68 19.10 8.08
CA PRO A 69 16.84 19.07 7.18
C PRO A 69 17.41 17.68 6.92
N ALA A 70 17.17 16.73 7.82
CA ALA A 70 17.62 15.33 7.72
C ALA A 70 16.43 14.36 7.69
N ALA A 71 15.41 14.63 6.87
CA ALA A 71 14.20 13.79 6.83
C ALA A 71 14.48 12.33 6.40
N TRP A 72 15.61 12.08 5.73
CA TRP A 72 16.08 10.74 5.39
C TRP A 72 16.53 9.90 6.60
N GLU A 73 16.76 10.52 7.76
CA GLU A 73 17.07 9.83 9.02
C GLU A 73 15.79 9.44 9.78
N SER A 74 14.60 9.69 9.19
CA SER A 74 13.33 9.34 9.84
C SER A 74 13.21 7.82 9.99
N PRO A 75 13.02 7.30 11.21
CA PRO A 75 12.94 5.85 11.43
C PRO A 75 11.54 5.34 11.04
N ILE A 76 11.33 5.19 9.74
CA ILE A 76 10.10 4.73 9.11
C ILE A 76 10.36 3.35 8.50
N ALA A 77 9.57 2.37 8.92
CA ALA A 77 9.57 1.04 8.32
C ALA A 77 8.20 0.72 7.71
N SER A 78 8.16 -0.32 6.90
CA SER A 78 6.95 -0.80 6.24
C SER A 78 6.75 -2.27 6.55
N ILE A 79 5.50 -2.69 6.63
CA ILE A 79 5.14 -4.11 6.69
C ILE A 79 4.38 -4.43 5.41
N ALA A 80 4.86 -5.47 4.72
CA ALA A 80 4.20 -5.99 3.53
C ALA A 80 2.78 -6.48 3.86
N PRO A 81 1.82 -6.31 2.94
CA PRO A 81 0.48 -6.84 3.17
C PRO A 81 0.53 -8.37 3.26
N GLU A 82 -0.29 -8.93 4.14
CA GLU A 82 -0.48 -10.37 4.20
C GLU A 82 -1.07 -10.90 2.89
N ALA A 83 -0.60 -12.06 2.42
CA ALA A 83 -1.07 -12.67 1.18
C ALA A 83 -2.59 -12.93 1.20
N GLU A 84 -3.16 -13.22 2.37
CA GLU A 84 -4.59 -13.39 2.55
C GLU A 84 -5.38 -12.15 2.14
N ILE A 85 -4.91 -10.93 2.45
CA ILE A 85 -5.61 -9.68 2.10
C ILE A 85 -5.72 -9.55 0.58
N ILE A 86 -4.64 -9.84 -0.15
CA ILE A 86 -4.60 -9.78 -1.61
C ILE A 86 -5.55 -10.83 -2.21
N GLN A 87 -5.48 -12.07 -1.69
CA GLN A 87 -6.33 -13.17 -2.13
C GLN A 87 -7.82 -12.87 -1.89
N ARG A 88 -8.16 -12.34 -0.72
CA ARG A 88 -9.52 -11.94 -0.36
C ARG A 88 -10.01 -10.78 -1.22
N ASN A 89 -9.17 -9.77 -1.50
CA ASN A 89 -9.54 -8.71 -2.42
C ASN A 89 -9.94 -9.28 -3.79
N HIS A 90 -9.10 -10.15 -4.37
CA HIS A 90 -9.39 -10.79 -5.65
C HIS A 90 -10.66 -11.66 -5.61
N TYR A 91 -10.81 -12.48 -4.56
CA TYR A 91 -11.95 -13.37 -4.39
C TYR A 91 -13.27 -12.61 -4.23
N PHE A 92 -13.35 -11.67 -3.28
CA PHE A 92 -14.59 -10.96 -2.95
C PHE A 92 -14.98 -9.92 -4.00
N ARG A 93 -14.05 -9.43 -4.82
CA ARG A 93 -14.35 -8.43 -5.84
C ARG A 93 -15.44 -8.88 -6.83
N ASN A 94 -15.43 -10.16 -7.20
CA ASN A 94 -16.42 -10.73 -8.13
C ASN A 94 -17.83 -10.71 -7.53
N PHE A 95 -17.97 -11.13 -6.27
CA PHE A 95 -19.25 -11.09 -5.55
C PHE A 95 -19.75 -9.67 -5.33
N ALA A 96 -18.85 -8.78 -4.90
CA ALA A 96 -19.19 -7.38 -4.69
C ALA A 96 -19.65 -6.70 -5.98
N LYS A 97 -19.05 -7.02 -7.13
CA LYS A 97 -19.49 -6.50 -8.43
C LYS A 97 -20.94 -6.88 -8.73
N ILE A 98 -21.32 -8.14 -8.52
CA ILE A 98 -22.70 -8.61 -8.73
C ILE A 98 -23.67 -7.83 -7.84
N ALA A 99 -23.33 -7.69 -6.55
CA ALA A 99 -24.16 -6.97 -5.60
C ALA A 99 -24.30 -5.48 -5.98
N ILE A 100 -23.21 -4.84 -6.40
CA ILE A 100 -23.20 -3.43 -6.85
C ILE A 100 -24.06 -3.27 -8.12
N ASP A 101 -23.88 -4.13 -9.12
CA ASP A 101 -24.64 -4.08 -10.38
C ASP A 101 -26.16 -4.24 -10.13
N GLN A 102 -26.56 -5.00 -9.11
CA GLN A 102 -27.96 -5.13 -8.68
C GLN A 102 -28.46 -3.88 -7.97
N LEU A 103 -27.68 -3.36 -7.01
CA LEU A 103 -28.02 -2.13 -6.28
C LEU A 103 -28.19 -0.93 -7.23
N GLU A 104 -27.34 -0.82 -8.25
CA GLU A 104 -27.42 0.24 -9.27
C GLU A 104 -28.69 0.16 -10.13
N LYS A 105 -29.32 -1.02 -10.21
CA LYS A 105 -30.62 -1.24 -10.87
C LYS A 105 -31.80 -1.11 -9.92
N GLY A 106 -31.57 -0.75 -8.65
CA GLY A 106 -32.59 -0.67 -7.62
C GLY A 106 -33.06 -2.03 -7.07
N ILE A 107 -32.31 -3.10 -7.35
CA ILE A 107 -32.60 -4.45 -6.84
C ILE A 107 -31.84 -4.63 -5.53
N ASN A 108 -32.52 -5.09 -4.47
CA ASN A 108 -31.86 -5.45 -3.24
C ASN A 108 -31.13 -6.80 -3.44
N PRO A 109 -29.80 -6.87 -3.25
CA PRO A 109 -29.05 -8.12 -3.47
C PRO A 109 -29.47 -9.28 -2.58
N LYS A 110 -30.20 -9.00 -1.49
CA LYS A 110 -30.77 -10.03 -0.60
C LYS A 110 -31.99 -10.73 -1.19
N ASP A 111 -32.59 -10.18 -2.24
CA ASP A 111 -33.79 -10.71 -2.88
C ASP A 111 -33.44 -11.68 -4.03
N HIS A 112 -32.16 -11.99 -4.23
CA HIS A 112 -31.66 -12.83 -5.32
C HIS A 112 -30.72 -13.92 -4.78
N ASP A 113 -30.91 -15.18 -5.18
CA ASP A 113 -30.19 -16.39 -4.71
C ASP A 113 -28.68 -16.44 -5.00
N LEU A 114 -28.05 -15.32 -5.37
CA LEU A 114 -26.63 -15.24 -5.71
C LEU A 114 -25.73 -14.95 -4.50
N LEU A 115 -26.30 -14.75 -3.31
CA LEU A 115 -25.59 -14.51 -2.04
C LEU A 115 -26.22 -15.28 -0.87
#